data_AF-A0A9J7MAW5-F1
#
_entry.id   AF-A0A9J7MAW5-F1
#
_cell.length_a   1.000
_cell.length_b   1.000
_cell.length_c   1.000
_cell.angle_alpha   90.00
_cell.angle_beta   90.00
_cell.angle_gamma   90.00
#
_symmetry.space_group_name_H-M   'P 1'
#
loop_
_entity.id
_entity.type
_entity.pdbx_description
1 polymer ?
#
loop_
_entity_poly.entity_id
_entity_poly.type
_entity_poly.pdbx_seq_one_letter_code
_entity_poly.pdbx_strand_id
1 'polypeptide(L)'
;MAVTNVPAHLDGLDGTVYKISTSVSGNHAKMDNVRTKLGATNVPAHLDGLDRTANEREDGKGSSYRGKVAVTNSGKKCQRWDRQTPQEHDRTPAEYPSSGLEQNYCRNPDGVDGVWCYTTDPGKRWEYYDVPVCG
;
A
#
# COMPACT_ATOMS: atom_id res chain seq x y z
N MET A 1 59.85 -11.54 -4.32
CA MET A 1 60.11 -12.13 -2.98
C MET A 1 59.30 -11.33 -1.97
N ALA A 2 58.77 -12.02 -0.97
CA ALA A 2 57.58 -11.69 -0.20
C ALA A 2 57.64 -10.36 0.59
N VAL A 3 56.48 -9.70 0.70
CA VAL A 3 56.02 -9.16 1.99
C VAL A 3 54.54 -9.48 2.17
N THR A 4 54.29 -10.13 3.30
CA THR A 4 53.03 -10.61 3.86
C THR A 4 52.09 -9.46 4.22
N ASN A 5 50.77 -9.67 4.11
CA ASN A 5 49.82 -8.94 4.95
C ASN A 5 48.71 -9.88 5.45
N VAL A 6 48.64 -9.97 6.78
CA VAL A 6 47.61 -10.59 7.63
C VAL A 6 46.87 -9.41 8.30
N PRO A 7 45.58 -9.51 8.68
CA PRO A 7 44.56 -8.51 8.39
C PRO A 7 44.39 -7.43 9.46
N ALA A 8 43.82 -6.30 9.07
CA ALA A 8 43.22 -5.33 9.99
C ALA A 8 41.69 -5.42 9.89
N HIS A 9 41.09 -5.97 10.95
CA HIS A 9 39.68 -5.84 11.28
C HIS A 9 39.46 -4.45 11.90
N LEU A 10 38.59 -3.62 11.33
CA LEU A 10 37.96 -2.44 11.94
C LEU A 10 36.61 -2.25 11.20
N ASP A 11 35.48 -2.65 11.77
CA ASP A 11 34.62 -1.86 12.66
C ASP A 11 34.08 -0.56 12.04
N GLY A 12 32.77 -0.56 11.76
CA GLY A 12 31.89 0.59 12.04
C GLY A 12 31.68 1.66 10.95
N LEU A 13 30.46 1.67 10.41
CA LEU A 13 29.59 2.85 10.21
C LEU A 13 30.20 4.09 9.53
N ASP A 14 29.99 4.23 8.23
CA ASP A 14 29.65 5.55 7.66
C ASP A 14 28.73 5.40 6.44
N GLY A 15 27.48 5.82 6.63
CA GLY A 15 26.37 5.74 5.67
C GLY A 15 26.51 6.73 4.51
N THR A 16 27.56 6.58 3.70
CA THR A 16 27.70 7.35 2.46
C THR A 16 26.86 6.70 1.35
N VAL A 17 25.62 7.16 1.20
CA VAL A 17 24.81 6.88 0.00
C VAL A 17 25.35 7.75 -1.13
N TYR A 18 26.00 7.13 -2.12
CA TYR A 18 26.37 7.81 -3.35
C TYR A 18 25.09 8.21 -4.12
N LYS A 19 24.80 9.52 -4.19
CA LYS A 19 23.75 10.07 -5.05
C LYS A 19 24.23 10.01 -6.50
N ILE A 20 23.70 9.09 -7.29
CA ILE A 20 23.90 9.09 -8.75
C ILE A 20 22.88 10.09 -9.33
N SER A 21 23.32 11.30 -9.68
CA SER A 21 22.51 12.26 -10.44
C SER A 21 22.64 11.96 -11.93
N THR A 22 21.67 11.26 -12.52
CA THR A 22 21.52 11.18 -13.97
C THR A 22 20.34 12.03 -14.42
N SER A 23 20.64 13.17 -15.02
CA SER A 23 19.66 13.95 -15.79
C SER A 23 19.30 13.16 -17.05
N VAL A 24 18.03 12.82 -17.24
CA VAL A 24 17.54 12.29 -18.53
C VAL A 24 16.54 13.29 -19.10
N SER A 25 17.03 14.08 -20.06
CA SER A 25 16.21 14.86 -20.98
C SER A 25 15.86 13.95 -22.16
N GLY A 26 14.57 13.82 -22.50
CA GLY A 26 14.15 13.28 -23.79
C GLY A 26 13.13 12.13 -23.74
N ASN A 27 11.90 12.51 -24.08
CA ASN A 27 10.94 11.88 -24.98
C ASN A 27 10.40 10.45 -24.76
N HIS A 28 9.07 10.42 -24.76
CA HIS A 28 8.12 9.33 -24.67
C HIS A 28 8.33 8.22 -25.73
N ALA A 29 8.56 6.97 -25.33
CA ALA A 29 8.33 5.79 -26.16
C ALA A 29 8.13 4.50 -25.32
N LYS A 30 6.87 4.04 -25.31
CA LYS A 30 6.32 2.66 -25.27
C LYS A 30 7.09 1.55 -24.50
N MET A 31 6.50 1.08 -23.40
CA MET A 31 6.92 -0.14 -22.67
C MET A 31 6.31 -1.39 -23.31
N ASP A 32 7.15 -2.33 -23.75
CA ASP A 32 6.78 -3.73 -24.01
C ASP A 32 7.63 -4.69 -23.15
N ASN A 33 6.94 -5.47 -22.31
CA ASN A 33 7.21 -6.82 -21.79
C ASN A 33 8.60 -7.22 -21.24
N VAL A 34 8.73 -7.29 -19.90
CA VAL A 34 9.74 -8.14 -19.23
C VAL A 34 9.09 -8.93 -18.09
N ARG A 35 8.33 -9.98 -18.44
CA ARG A 35 7.89 -10.99 -17.47
C ARG A 35 8.72 -12.25 -17.63
N THR A 36 9.94 -12.29 -17.10
CA THR A 36 10.60 -13.58 -16.81
C THR A 36 11.75 -13.45 -15.82
N LYS A 37 11.80 -14.41 -14.88
CA LYS A 37 12.88 -14.79 -13.96
C LYS A 37 12.97 -14.03 -12.63
N LEU A 38 12.28 -14.55 -11.62
CA LEU A 38 12.88 -15.26 -10.48
C LEU A 38 11.74 -15.80 -9.60
N GLY A 39 11.72 -17.11 -9.38
CA GLY A 39 10.72 -17.74 -8.51
C GLY A 39 10.93 -17.31 -7.06
N ALA A 40 9.89 -16.77 -6.44
CA ALA A 40 9.89 -16.39 -5.03
C ALA A 40 8.83 -17.21 -4.28
N THR A 41 9.17 -18.47 -3.96
CA THR A 41 8.48 -19.23 -2.91
C THR A 41 9.01 -18.73 -1.56
N ASN A 42 8.11 -18.18 -0.72
CA ASN A 42 8.29 -17.66 0.64
C ASN A 42 8.36 -16.12 0.79
N VAL A 43 7.28 -15.44 0.41
CA VAL A 43 6.96 -14.11 0.93
C VAL A 43 5.83 -14.25 1.96
N PRO A 44 5.96 -13.72 3.19
CA PRO A 44 4.86 -13.74 4.15
C PRO A 44 3.66 -12.97 3.59
N ALA A 45 2.45 -13.49 3.83
CA ALA A 45 1.17 -13.05 3.24
C ALA A 45 0.72 -11.60 3.58
N HIS A 46 1.64 -10.75 4.06
CA HIS A 46 1.43 -9.32 4.29
C HIS A 46 2.02 -8.45 3.16
N LEU A 47 2.84 -9.00 2.25
CA LEU A 47 3.59 -8.21 1.25
C LEU A 47 3.50 -8.77 -0.18
N ASP A 48 2.29 -9.10 -0.65
CA ASP A 48 2.09 -9.58 -2.03
C ASP A 48 1.35 -8.56 -2.91
N GLY A 49 1.71 -7.28 -2.78
CA GLY A 49 1.02 -6.16 -3.42
C GLY A 49 1.94 -5.11 -4.03
N LEU A 50 3.14 -5.46 -4.49
CA LEU A 50 3.96 -4.54 -5.30
C LEU A 50 3.44 -4.50 -6.75
N ASP A 51 2.19 -4.06 -6.92
CA ASP A 51 1.73 -3.51 -8.20
C ASP A 51 1.91 -1.99 -8.18
N ARG A 52 2.37 -1.44 -9.30
CA ARG A 52 3.05 -0.12 -9.40
C ARG A 52 2.08 1.07 -9.36
N THR A 53 1.27 1.21 -8.33
CA THR A 53 0.45 2.41 -8.10
C THR A 53 0.90 3.15 -6.86
N ALA A 54 2.07 3.79 -6.93
CA ALA A 54 2.46 4.88 -6.02
C ALA A 54 1.61 6.13 -6.33
N ASN A 55 0.29 6.00 -6.19
CA ASN A 55 -0.67 7.03 -6.56
C ASN A 55 -1.88 7.04 -5.63
N GLU A 56 -1.68 6.65 -4.37
CA GLU A 56 -2.77 6.40 -3.43
C GLU A 56 -3.22 7.66 -2.65
N ARG A 57 -2.74 8.83 -3.05
CA ARG A 57 -3.17 10.13 -2.53
C ARG A 57 -3.26 11.23 -3.60
N GLU A 58 -3.62 10.90 -4.84
CA GLU A 58 -3.79 11.91 -5.91
C GLU A 58 -4.73 13.06 -5.53
N ASP A 59 -5.74 12.77 -4.71
CA ASP A 59 -6.71 13.73 -4.19
C ASP A 59 -6.45 14.11 -2.72
N GLY A 60 -5.38 13.61 -2.11
CA GLY A 60 -5.08 13.76 -0.69
C GLY A 60 -6.04 13.02 0.26
N LYS A 61 -7.14 12.48 -0.25
CA LYS A 61 -8.28 11.95 0.50
C LYS A 61 -8.46 10.44 0.33
N GLY A 62 -7.82 9.84 -0.66
CA GLY A 62 -7.88 8.40 -0.91
C GLY A 62 -9.19 7.94 -1.55
N SER A 63 -9.95 8.82 -2.21
CA SER A 63 -11.17 8.40 -2.93
C SER A 63 -10.86 7.48 -4.12
N SER A 64 -9.68 7.64 -4.73
CA SER A 64 -9.16 6.79 -5.79
C SER A 64 -8.46 5.52 -5.28
N TYR A 65 -8.29 5.35 -3.97
CA TYR A 65 -7.62 4.18 -3.41
C TYR A 65 -8.35 2.89 -3.78
N ARG A 66 -7.63 1.93 -4.36
CA ARG A 66 -8.16 0.61 -4.75
C ARG A 66 -7.34 -0.55 -4.21
N GLY A 67 -6.45 -0.30 -3.24
CA GLY A 67 -5.75 -1.35 -2.52
C GLY A 67 -6.71 -2.31 -1.80
N LYS A 68 -6.20 -3.47 -1.39
CA LYS A 68 -6.98 -4.58 -0.82
C LYS A 68 -6.86 -4.70 0.70
N VAL A 69 -6.42 -3.63 1.37
CA VAL A 69 -6.35 -3.61 2.83
C VAL A 69 -7.77 -3.68 3.41
N ALA A 70 -7.94 -4.55 4.41
CA ALA A 70 -9.22 -4.85 5.06
C ALA A 70 -9.12 -4.81 6.60
N VAL A 71 -8.22 -3.98 7.11
CA VAL A 71 -7.96 -3.76 8.54
C VAL A 71 -7.83 -2.27 8.82
N THR A 72 -8.18 -1.83 10.02
CA THR A 72 -8.07 -0.44 10.47
C THR A 72 -6.70 -0.15 11.09
N ASN A 73 -6.41 1.11 11.43
CA ASN A 73 -5.18 1.51 12.12
C ASN A 73 -4.94 0.77 13.44
N SER A 74 -6.00 0.51 14.22
CA SER A 74 -5.89 -0.30 15.45
C SER A 74 -5.97 -1.82 15.22
N GLY A 75 -5.94 -2.27 13.96
CA GLY A 75 -5.95 -3.69 13.60
C GLY A 75 -7.34 -4.35 13.64
N LYS A 76 -8.43 -3.58 13.73
CA LYS A 76 -9.78 -4.15 13.67
C LYS A 76 -10.07 -4.63 12.25
N LYS A 77 -10.77 -5.75 12.15
CA LYS A 77 -11.23 -6.28 10.86
C LYS A 77 -12.34 -5.39 10.30
N CYS A 78 -12.25 -5.07 9.01
CA CYS A 78 -13.30 -4.36 8.30
C CYS A 78 -14.52 -5.26 8.05
N GLN A 79 -15.71 -4.68 8.23
CA GLN A 79 -16.98 -5.23 7.78
C GLN A 79 -17.11 -5.09 6.26
N ARG A 80 -17.77 -6.05 5.62
CA ARG A 80 -18.06 -5.97 4.18
C ARG A 80 -19.10 -4.90 3.87
N TRP A 81 -18.88 -4.15 2.80
CA TRP A 81 -19.78 -3.07 2.36
C TRP A 81 -21.16 -3.55 1.90
N ASP A 82 -21.32 -4.83 1.56
CA ASP A 82 -22.61 -5.44 1.22
C ASP A 82 -23.31 -6.10 2.42
N ARG A 83 -22.79 -5.92 3.63
CA ARG A 83 -23.36 -6.47 4.87
C ARG A 83 -23.85 -5.37 5.78
N GLN A 84 -24.96 -5.63 6.45
CA GLN A 84 -25.64 -4.69 7.37
C GLN A 84 -25.41 -5.06 8.84
N THR A 85 -24.39 -5.87 9.15
CA THR A 85 -24.11 -6.35 10.51
C THR A 85 -22.60 -6.52 10.71
N PRO A 86 -22.04 -6.12 11.86
CA PRO A 86 -22.70 -5.48 13.01
C PRO A 86 -23.11 -4.02 12.81
N GLN A 87 -22.60 -3.35 11.79
CA GLN A 87 -22.82 -1.93 11.54
C GLN A 87 -23.80 -1.75 10.38
N GLU A 88 -25.05 -1.40 10.66
CA GLU A 88 -26.01 -1.02 9.61
C GLU A 88 -25.63 0.31 8.97
N HIS A 89 -25.74 0.45 7.64
CA HIS A 89 -25.34 1.63 6.90
C HIS A 89 -25.89 1.72 5.46
N ASP A 90 -25.92 2.94 4.92
CA ASP A 90 -26.37 3.22 3.54
C ASP A 90 -25.25 3.18 2.49
N ARG A 91 -23.98 3.11 2.92
CA ARG A 91 -22.82 3.06 2.00
C ARG A 91 -22.62 1.67 1.42
N THR A 92 -23.52 1.28 0.54
CA THR A 92 -23.52 -0.03 -0.13
C THR A 92 -22.99 0.09 -1.56
N PRO A 93 -22.53 -1.01 -2.18
CA PRO A 93 -22.15 -1.01 -3.60
C PRO A 93 -23.29 -0.59 -4.54
N ALA A 94 -24.55 -0.78 -4.13
CA ALA A 94 -25.72 -0.38 -4.90
C ALA A 94 -25.93 1.14 -4.88
N GLU A 95 -25.79 1.76 -3.70
CA GLU A 95 -25.97 3.21 -3.52
C GLU A 95 -24.74 4.02 -3.98
N TYR A 96 -23.54 3.43 -3.92
CA TYR A 96 -22.27 4.06 -4.28
C TYR A 96 -21.48 3.24 -5.32
N PRO A 97 -22.01 3.06 -6.55
CA PRO A 97 -21.44 2.16 -7.55
C PRO A 97 -20.06 2.60 -8.07
N SER A 98 -19.73 3.90 -8.02
CA SER A 98 -18.44 4.44 -8.47
C SER A 98 -17.35 4.42 -7.39
N SER A 99 -17.70 4.15 -6.13
CA SER A 99 -16.77 4.22 -5.00
C SER A 99 -15.94 2.94 -4.80
N GLY A 100 -16.14 1.91 -5.62
CA GLY A 100 -15.37 0.67 -5.58
C GLY A 100 -15.48 -0.07 -4.23
N LEU A 101 -16.69 -0.09 -3.65
CA LEU A 101 -17.01 -0.71 -2.36
C LEU A 101 -16.99 -2.24 -2.42
N GLU A 102 -15.84 -2.80 -2.78
CA GLU A 102 -15.65 -4.24 -2.94
C GLU A 102 -15.27 -4.91 -1.63
N GLN A 103 -15.86 -6.08 -1.37
CA GLN A 103 -15.58 -6.90 -0.19
C GLN A 103 -15.65 -6.06 1.10
N ASN A 104 -14.58 -6.02 1.88
CA ASN A 104 -14.40 -5.23 3.08
C ASN A 104 -13.15 -4.34 3.00
N TYR A 105 -12.76 -3.93 1.79
CA TYR A 105 -11.56 -3.12 1.63
C TYR A 105 -11.77 -1.68 2.09
N CYS A 106 -10.77 -1.04 2.66
CA CYS A 106 -10.85 0.36 3.09
C CYS A 106 -11.11 1.26 1.88
N ARG A 107 -12.12 2.13 1.96
CA ARG A 107 -12.56 3.03 0.88
C ARG A 107 -12.96 4.38 1.44
N ASN A 108 -13.18 5.34 0.55
CA ASN A 108 -13.67 6.66 0.90
C ASN A 108 -14.81 7.05 -0.07
N PRO A 109 -16.04 6.57 0.17
CA PRO A 109 -17.19 6.91 -0.66
C PRO A 109 -17.72 8.34 -0.44
N ASP A 110 -17.36 8.99 0.67
CA ASP A 110 -17.94 10.25 1.14
C ASP A 110 -16.99 11.46 1.07
N GLY A 111 -15.77 11.29 0.54
CA GLY A 111 -14.84 12.37 0.30
C GLY A 111 -14.25 13.00 1.57
N VAL A 112 -14.23 12.22 2.67
CA VAL A 112 -13.56 12.59 3.93
C VAL A 112 -12.05 12.45 3.80
N ASP A 113 -11.29 12.74 4.86
CA ASP A 113 -9.83 12.63 4.82
C ASP A 113 -9.40 11.18 5.08
N GLY A 114 -8.97 10.49 4.02
CA GLY A 114 -8.44 9.14 4.09
C GLY A 114 -9.47 8.05 3.85
N VAL A 115 -8.97 6.82 3.69
CA VAL A 115 -9.81 5.63 3.53
C VAL A 115 -10.19 5.07 4.89
N TRP A 116 -11.39 4.49 4.95
CA TRP A 116 -11.94 3.96 6.17
C TRP A 116 -12.80 2.73 5.86
N CYS A 117 -13.22 2.04 6.91
CA CYS A 117 -14.21 0.97 6.79
C CYS A 117 -15.09 0.92 8.04
N TYR A 118 -16.28 0.35 7.91
CA TYR A 118 -17.02 -0.16 9.06
C TYR A 118 -16.24 -1.30 9.70
N THR A 119 -16.33 -1.48 11.01
CA THR A 119 -15.59 -2.56 11.69
C THR A 119 -16.51 -3.71 12.07
N THR A 120 -15.96 -4.91 12.21
CA THR A 120 -16.70 -6.05 12.76
C THR A 120 -16.84 -6.02 14.29
N ASP A 121 -16.30 -5.00 14.95
CA ASP A 121 -16.47 -4.77 16.38
C ASP A 121 -17.75 -3.94 16.61
N PRO A 122 -18.75 -4.44 17.36
CA PRO A 122 -19.96 -3.68 17.64
C PRO A 122 -19.69 -2.39 18.43
N GLY A 123 -18.61 -2.33 19.21
CA GLY A 123 -18.21 -1.16 20.00
C GLY A 123 -17.50 -0.07 19.18
N LYS A 124 -17.14 -0.34 17.93
CA LYS A 124 -16.46 0.63 17.05
C LYS A 124 -17.11 0.65 15.68
N ARG A 125 -17.97 1.65 15.43
CA ARG A 125 -18.73 1.73 14.18
C ARG A 125 -17.85 1.74 12.93
N TRP A 126 -16.85 2.60 12.89
CA TRP A 126 -15.94 2.74 11.76
C TRP A 126 -14.59 3.26 12.24
N GLU A 127 -13.57 3.08 11.42
CA GLU A 127 -12.23 3.58 11.70
C GLU A 127 -11.42 3.75 10.41
N TYR A 128 -10.44 4.65 10.42
CA TYR A 128 -9.54 4.90 9.31
C TYR A 128 -8.48 3.81 9.13
N TYR A 129 -7.93 3.77 7.93
CA TYR A 129 -6.66 3.12 7.62
C TYR A 129 -5.70 4.13 6.96
N ASP A 130 -4.52 4.26 7.54
CA ASP A 130 -3.47 5.15 7.07
C ASP A 130 -2.73 4.45 5.93
N VAL A 131 -3.08 4.83 4.70
CA VAL A 131 -2.41 4.31 3.50
C VAL A 131 -0.95 4.79 3.50
N PRO A 132 0.04 3.87 3.51
CA PRO A 132 1.44 4.27 3.46
C PRO A 132 1.74 5.04 2.18
N VAL A 133 2.43 6.18 2.30
CA VAL A 133 2.91 6.92 1.13
C VAL A 133 4.17 6.22 0.64
N CYS A 134 4.16 5.73 -0.61
CA CYS A 134 5.37 5.30 -1.29
C CYS A 134 6.26 6.54 -1.53
N GLY A 135 7.42 6.60 -0.88
CA GLY A 135 8.43 7.64 -1.05
C GLY A 135 9.41 7.34 -2.18
#